data_AF-M1ALM6-F1
#
_entry.id   AF-M1ALM6-F1
#
_cell.length_a   1.000
_cell.length_b   1.000
_cell.length_c   1.000
_cell.angle_alpha   90.00
_cell.angle_beta   90.00
_cell.angle_gamma   90.00
#
_symmetry.space_group_name_H-M   'P 1'
#
loop_
_entity.id
_entity.type
_entity.pdbx_description
1 polymer ?
#
loop_
_entity_poly.entity_id
_entity_poly.type
_entity_poly.pdbx_seq_one_letter_code
_entity_poly.pdbx_strand_id
1 'polypeptide(L)'
;MNVPRNKSIPAVIVFGDSIVDTGNNNGLTTIGKVNYPPYGKDFMGGKPTGRFSNGKVPPDLIVEELGIKELLPAYLDPTLQAEDLITGVNLASGGAGYDPLTSEIADLHELGARRIGVFGIPPIGCLPSQRTLKGGEERQCVDYLNQAALLFNSKLAADLSSLGNKLPNSRLVYVDIYNLPLDVINNPQKYGFKIADKGCCGTGQIEVAELCRFACSSDSDYVFWDSFHLTEKAYRLLVHKILVQHLSSFF
;
A
#
# COMPACT_ATOMS: atom_id res chain seq x y z
N MET A 1 -8.00 -18.04 5.02
CA MET A 1 -7.92 -17.89 3.55
C MET A 1 -7.71 -19.26 2.91
N ASN A 2 -8.19 -19.47 1.68
CA ASN A 2 -8.09 -20.77 0.98
C ASN A 2 -6.89 -20.78 0.02
N VAL A 3 -5.68 -21.01 0.54
CA VAL A 3 -4.55 -21.46 -0.29
C VAL A 3 -4.87 -22.90 -0.74
N PRO A 4 -4.68 -23.29 -2.03
CA PRO A 4 -4.97 -24.65 -2.47
C PRO A 4 -4.26 -25.70 -1.64
N ARG A 5 -4.91 -26.86 -1.39
CA ARG A 5 -4.27 -28.00 -0.67
C ARG A 5 -2.93 -28.32 -1.34
N ASN A 6 -1.88 -28.46 -0.53
CA ASN A 6 -0.48 -28.71 -0.93
C ASN A 6 0.26 -27.53 -1.59
N LYS A 7 -0.23 -26.29 -1.44
CA LYS A 7 0.51 -25.08 -1.78
C LYS A 7 0.79 -24.28 -0.51
N SER A 8 1.94 -23.63 -0.46
CA SER A 8 2.30 -22.65 0.57
C SER A 8 2.91 -21.41 -0.08
N ILE A 9 2.91 -20.31 0.67
CA ILE A 9 3.66 -19.09 0.35
C ILE A 9 4.73 -18.97 1.44
N PRO A 10 5.99 -19.34 1.16
CA PRO A 10 7.04 -19.36 2.19
C PRO A 10 7.58 -17.97 2.52
N ALA A 11 7.46 -17.02 1.59
CA ALA A 11 7.99 -15.68 1.73
C ALA A 11 7.19 -14.68 0.89
N VAL A 12 7.20 -13.42 1.32
CA VAL A 12 6.69 -12.27 0.57
C VAL A 12 7.77 -11.21 0.54
N ILE A 13 8.18 -10.78 -0.66
CA ILE A 13 9.11 -9.68 -0.87
C ILE A 13 8.33 -8.54 -1.50
N VAL A 14 8.45 -7.34 -0.93
CA VAL A 14 7.68 -6.16 -1.37
C VAL A 14 8.62 -5.07 -1.85
N PHE A 15 8.25 -4.47 -2.98
CA PHE A 15 8.85 -3.26 -3.54
C PHE A 15 7.75 -2.21 -3.72
N GLY A 16 8.10 -0.93 -3.63
CA GLY A 16 7.13 0.15 -3.85
C GLY A 16 7.48 1.43 -3.13
N ASP A 17 6.44 2.19 -2.81
CA ASP A 17 6.51 3.55 -2.27
C ASP A 17 6.07 3.63 -0.79
N SER A 18 5.65 4.80 -0.35
CA SER A 18 5.23 5.07 1.03
C SER A 18 4.01 4.26 1.48
N ILE A 19 3.13 3.83 0.56
CA ILE A 19 1.97 3.00 0.90
C ILE A 19 2.41 1.68 1.52
N VAL A 20 3.54 1.15 1.04
CA VAL A 20 4.05 -0.15 1.45
C VAL A 20 5.34 -0.06 2.27
N ASP A 21 5.91 1.12 2.53
CA ASP A 21 7.12 1.25 3.34
C ASP A 21 6.87 0.86 4.81
N THR A 22 7.63 -0.13 5.31
CA THR A 22 7.58 -0.59 6.70
C THR A 22 8.67 0.01 7.59
N GLY A 23 9.42 0.98 7.09
CA GLY A 23 10.43 1.75 7.81
C GLY A 23 11.80 1.88 7.15
N ASN A 24 11.95 1.52 5.85
CA ASN A 24 13.24 1.62 5.15
C ASN A 24 13.77 3.05 5.12
N ASN A 25 12.88 4.04 4.96
CA ASN A 25 13.29 5.44 4.95
C ASN A 25 14.00 5.89 6.24
N ASN A 26 13.88 5.16 7.36
CA ASN A 26 14.63 5.44 8.58
C ASN A 26 16.14 5.32 8.36
N GLY A 27 16.57 4.34 7.56
CA GLY A 27 17.96 4.08 7.21
C GLY A 27 18.50 4.92 6.05
N LEU A 28 17.65 5.74 5.40
CA LEU A 28 18.02 6.56 4.25
C LEU A 28 18.19 8.04 4.61
N THR A 29 18.97 8.78 3.81
CA THR A 29 19.03 10.25 3.89
C THR A 29 17.93 10.84 3.02
N THR A 30 16.74 11.02 3.59
CA THR A 30 15.54 11.52 2.91
C THR A 30 14.68 12.35 3.85
N ILE A 31 13.88 13.27 3.30
CA ILE A 31 12.84 14.01 4.03
C ILE A 31 11.57 13.17 4.22
N GLY A 32 11.43 12.06 3.51
CA GLY A 32 10.27 11.16 3.58
C GLY A 32 10.30 10.24 4.80
N LYS A 33 10.60 10.76 6.00
CA LYS A 33 10.57 9.94 7.23
C LYS A 33 9.27 10.18 7.98
N VAL A 34 8.75 9.14 8.60
CA VAL A 34 7.56 9.19 9.46
C VAL A 34 7.76 8.34 10.72
N ASN A 35 8.99 8.33 11.23
CA ASN A 35 9.38 7.66 12.48
C ASN A 35 9.21 8.57 13.71
N TYR A 36 8.20 9.41 13.68
CA TYR A 36 7.82 10.32 14.76
C TYR A 36 6.29 10.41 14.91
N PRO A 37 5.78 10.79 16.10
CA PRO A 37 4.34 10.98 16.29
C PRO A 37 3.76 12.06 15.36
N PRO A 38 2.51 11.92 14.89
CA PRO A 38 1.51 10.95 15.36
C PRO A 38 1.52 9.61 14.59
N TYR A 39 2.42 9.40 13.63
CA TYR A 39 2.51 8.13 12.91
C TYR A 39 2.77 6.96 13.86
N GLY A 40 2.20 5.80 13.57
CA GLY A 40 2.29 4.63 14.45
C GLY A 40 1.57 4.77 15.80
N LYS A 41 0.64 5.71 15.96
CA LYS A 41 -0.20 5.90 17.18
C LYS A 41 -0.81 4.59 17.70
N ASP A 42 -1.24 3.71 16.81
CA ASP A 42 -1.87 2.42 17.13
C ASP A 42 -0.89 1.24 17.00
N PHE A 43 0.34 1.51 16.55
CA PHE A 43 1.35 0.49 16.31
C PHE A 43 2.15 0.20 17.58
N MET A 44 2.13 -1.04 18.07
CA MET A 44 3.03 -1.54 19.12
C MET A 44 3.16 -0.60 20.34
N GLY A 45 2.03 -0.17 20.90
CA GLY A 45 2.00 0.74 22.04
C GLY A 45 2.26 2.22 21.69
N GLY A 46 2.01 2.62 20.44
CA GLY A 46 2.16 4.00 19.98
C GLY A 46 3.57 4.34 19.50
N LYS A 47 4.34 3.34 19.05
CA LYS A 47 5.71 3.52 18.60
C LYS A 47 5.75 3.84 17.10
N PRO A 48 6.22 5.03 16.69
CA PRO A 48 6.42 5.33 15.28
C PRO A 48 7.58 4.50 14.73
N THR A 49 7.33 3.77 13.63
CA THR A 49 8.32 2.88 13.00
C THR A 49 8.69 3.26 11.57
N GLY A 50 8.16 4.37 11.05
CA GLY A 50 8.36 4.76 9.64
C GLY A 50 7.30 4.22 8.68
N ARG A 51 6.22 3.62 9.20
CA ARG A 51 5.00 3.31 8.45
C ARG A 51 4.18 4.57 8.23
N PHE A 52 3.80 4.85 6.98
CA PHE A 52 2.97 6.01 6.62
C PHE A 52 1.48 5.79 6.97
N SER A 53 1.20 5.42 8.22
CA SER A 53 -0.15 5.22 8.74
C SER A 53 -0.16 5.42 10.27
N ASN A 54 -1.33 5.33 10.89
CA ASN A 54 -1.44 5.19 12.35
C ASN A 54 -0.98 3.81 12.85
N GLY A 55 -0.86 2.82 11.98
CA GLY A 55 -0.62 1.44 12.36
C GLY A 55 0.07 0.59 11.29
N LYS A 56 -0.32 -0.69 11.18
CA LYS A 56 0.12 -1.62 10.14
C LYS A 56 -0.20 -1.09 8.74
N VAL A 57 0.72 -1.33 7.81
CA VAL A 57 0.58 -1.02 6.37
C VAL A 57 0.34 -2.33 5.60
N PRO A 58 -0.05 -2.28 4.31
CA PRO A 58 -0.46 -3.47 3.56
C PRO A 58 0.50 -4.66 3.64
N PRO A 59 1.84 -4.51 3.56
CA PRO A 59 2.74 -5.66 3.63
C PRO A 59 2.66 -6.43 4.94
N ASP A 60 2.50 -5.74 6.08
CA ASP A 60 2.33 -6.39 7.39
C ASP A 60 1.05 -7.22 7.41
N LEU A 61 -0.04 -6.63 6.93
CA LEU A 61 -1.35 -7.26 6.89
C LEU A 61 -1.36 -8.47 5.94
N ILE A 62 -0.64 -8.38 4.82
CA ILE A 62 -0.50 -9.48 3.87
C ILE A 62 0.21 -10.67 4.52
N VAL A 63 1.37 -10.47 5.15
CA VAL A 63 2.10 -11.59 5.78
C VAL A 63 1.40 -12.13 7.01
N GLU A 64 0.71 -11.29 7.77
CA GLU A 64 -0.12 -11.67 8.91
C GLU A 64 -1.26 -12.57 8.46
N GLU A 65 -2.06 -12.14 7.47
CA GLU A 65 -3.18 -12.91 6.97
C GLU A 65 -2.73 -14.23 6.34
N LEU A 66 -1.60 -14.22 5.60
CA LEU A 66 -1.02 -15.42 5.01
C LEU A 66 -0.40 -16.39 6.03
N GLY A 67 -0.29 -15.98 7.30
CA GLY A 67 0.29 -16.81 8.37
C GLY A 67 1.80 -17.01 8.24
N ILE A 68 2.50 -16.06 7.60
CA ILE A 68 3.95 -16.14 7.39
C ILE A 68 4.69 -15.56 8.59
N LYS A 69 4.30 -14.35 9.02
CA LYS A 69 4.86 -13.61 10.16
C LYS A 69 3.91 -12.47 10.55
N GLU A 70 4.09 -11.89 11.72
CA GLU A 70 3.21 -10.81 12.21
C GLU A 70 3.43 -9.46 11.52
N LEU A 71 4.69 -9.17 11.15
CA LEU A 71 5.13 -7.91 10.56
C LEU A 71 6.17 -8.21 9.47
N LEU A 72 6.16 -7.44 8.38
CA LEU A 72 7.18 -7.55 7.34
C LEU A 72 8.30 -6.52 7.63
N PRO A 73 9.51 -6.96 8.05
CA PRO A 73 10.56 -6.03 8.43
C PRO A 73 11.08 -5.26 7.22
N ALA A 74 11.50 -4.02 7.47
CA ALA A 74 12.23 -3.21 6.50
C ALA A 74 13.60 -3.84 6.24
N TYR A 75 14.02 -3.91 4.98
CA TYR A 75 15.33 -4.44 4.59
C TYR A 75 16.49 -3.66 5.23
N LEU A 76 16.32 -2.34 5.42
CA LEU A 76 17.31 -1.47 6.03
C LEU A 76 17.23 -1.42 7.58
N ASP A 77 16.43 -2.28 8.22
CA ASP A 77 16.40 -2.37 9.68
C ASP A 77 17.76 -2.91 10.21
N PRO A 78 18.48 -2.17 11.06
CA PRO A 78 19.78 -2.63 11.58
C PRO A 78 19.68 -3.86 12.49
N THR A 79 18.47 -4.23 12.92
CA THR A 79 18.20 -5.41 13.76
C THR A 79 17.74 -6.63 12.95
N LEU A 80 17.65 -6.52 11.62
CA LEU A 80 17.22 -7.59 10.72
C LEU A 80 18.08 -8.85 10.89
N GLN A 81 17.44 -10.02 10.99
CA GLN A 81 18.12 -11.30 11.13
C GLN A 81 18.07 -12.11 9.82
N ALA A 82 18.92 -13.15 9.72
CA ALA A 82 18.97 -14.00 8.53
C ALA A 82 17.64 -14.74 8.30
N GLU A 83 16.94 -15.12 9.36
CA GLU A 83 15.65 -15.80 9.32
C GLU A 83 14.54 -14.90 8.71
N ASP A 84 14.67 -13.59 8.86
CA ASP A 84 13.75 -12.62 8.26
C ASP A 84 13.84 -12.64 6.74
N LEU A 85 15.06 -12.74 6.19
CA LEU A 85 15.31 -12.80 4.75
C LEU A 85 14.67 -14.03 4.11
N ILE A 86 14.68 -15.17 4.81
CA ILE A 86 14.13 -16.45 4.31
C ILE A 86 12.61 -16.38 4.17
N THR A 87 11.94 -15.65 5.06
CA THR A 87 10.48 -15.48 5.09
C THR A 87 10.02 -14.17 4.43
N GLY A 88 10.95 -13.40 3.87
CA GLY A 88 10.71 -12.20 3.08
C GLY A 88 10.85 -10.89 3.85
N VAL A 89 11.20 -9.84 3.11
CA VAL A 89 11.48 -8.48 3.61
C VAL A 89 10.87 -7.42 2.70
N ASN A 90 10.81 -6.19 3.20
CA ASN A 90 10.30 -5.05 2.46
C ASN A 90 11.43 -4.15 1.95
N LEU A 91 11.44 -3.83 0.67
CA LEU A 91 12.42 -2.95 0.01
C LEU A 91 11.80 -1.62 -0.47
N ALA A 92 10.55 -1.35 -0.13
CA ALA A 92 9.88 -0.11 -0.49
C ALA A 92 10.51 1.12 0.16
N SER A 93 10.40 2.28 -0.49
CA SER A 93 10.89 3.56 0.02
C SER A 93 9.87 4.66 -0.22
N GLY A 94 9.47 5.36 0.83
CA GLY A 94 8.59 6.51 0.73
C GLY A 94 9.15 7.60 -0.20
N GLY A 95 8.40 7.95 -1.23
CA GLY A 95 8.79 8.92 -2.27
C GLY A 95 9.34 8.30 -3.56
N ALA A 96 9.47 6.97 -3.64
CA ALA A 96 9.75 6.28 -4.90
C ALA A 96 8.59 6.43 -5.91
N GLY A 97 8.92 6.58 -7.19
CA GLY A 97 7.96 6.64 -8.31
C GLY A 97 8.03 5.39 -9.20
N TYR A 98 7.07 5.27 -10.11
CA TYR A 98 6.97 4.17 -11.08
C TYR A 98 7.76 4.49 -12.36
N ASP A 99 9.03 4.08 -12.52
CA ASP A 99 9.81 4.49 -13.71
C ASP A 99 11.00 3.56 -14.13
N PRO A 100 10.93 2.19 -14.07
CA PRO A 100 10.47 1.38 -15.21
C PRO A 100 10.07 -0.09 -14.84
N LEU A 101 8.80 -0.33 -14.52
CA LEU A 101 8.34 -1.60 -13.93
C LEU A 101 8.62 -2.87 -14.79
N THR A 102 8.56 -2.78 -16.12
CA THR A 102 8.70 -3.97 -16.99
C THR A 102 10.12 -4.54 -16.99
N SER A 103 11.15 -3.69 -16.91
CA SER A 103 12.54 -4.13 -16.73
C SER A 103 12.74 -4.78 -15.37
N GLU A 104 12.16 -4.20 -14.31
CA GLU A 104 12.26 -4.78 -12.97
C GLU A 104 11.61 -6.15 -12.87
N ILE A 105 10.45 -6.37 -13.52
CA ILE A 105 9.79 -7.69 -13.52
C ILE A 105 10.62 -8.73 -14.28
N ALA A 106 11.25 -8.36 -15.39
CA ALA A 106 12.15 -9.24 -16.11
C ALA A 106 13.35 -9.65 -15.25
N ASP A 107 13.98 -8.68 -14.59
CA ASP A 107 15.11 -8.92 -13.68
C ASP A 107 14.71 -9.82 -12.48
N LEU A 108 13.55 -9.55 -11.87
CA LEU A 108 13.00 -10.40 -10.80
C LEU A 108 12.77 -11.83 -11.29
N HIS A 109 12.29 -12.02 -12.52
CA HIS A 109 12.12 -13.35 -13.11
C HIS A 109 13.47 -14.05 -13.33
N GLU A 110 14.48 -13.35 -13.83
CA GLU A 110 15.84 -13.89 -13.97
C GLU A 110 16.42 -14.32 -12.61
N LEU A 111 16.14 -13.55 -11.55
CA LEU A 111 16.50 -13.87 -10.16
C LEU A 111 15.66 -15.01 -9.54
N GLY A 112 14.71 -15.58 -10.27
CA GLY A 112 13.95 -16.76 -9.86
C GLY A 112 12.52 -16.50 -9.39
N ALA A 113 12.04 -15.26 -9.40
CA ALA A 113 10.64 -14.96 -9.08
C ALA A 113 9.70 -15.60 -10.12
N ARG A 114 8.66 -16.29 -9.64
CA ARG A 114 7.66 -16.96 -10.51
C ARG A 114 6.22 -16.58 -10.21
N ARG A 115 5.95 -15.98 -9.05
CA ARG A 115 4.63 -15.48 -8.64
C ARG A 115 4.79 -14.01 -8.31
N ILE A 116 4.31 -13.12 -9.17
CA ILE A 116 4.55 -11.68 -9.09
C ILE A 116 3.20 -10.99 -9.11
N GLY A 117 2.89 -10.27 -8.03
CA GLY A 117 1.70 -9.45 -7.92
C GLY A 117 2.06 -8.01 -8.22
N VAL A 118 1.32 -7.37 -9.12
CA VAL A 118 1.56 -5.99 -9.52
C VAL A 118 0.30 -5.19 -9.29
N PHE A 119 0.39 -4.22 -8.38
CA PHE A 119 -0.73 -3.38 -7.99
C PHE A 119 -0.90 -2.23 -8.98
N GLY A 120 -2.15 -1.94 -9.36
CA GLY A 120 -2.47 -0.74 -10.12
C GLY A 120 -2.35 0.55 -9.29
N ILE A 121 -2.68 1.68 -9.90
CA ILE A 121 -2.78 2.98 -9.23
C ILE A 121 -4.18 3.11 -8.59
N PRO A 122 -4.28 3.54 -7.32
CA PRO A 122 -5.55 3.80 -6.64
C PRO A 122 -6.27 5.03 -7.23
N PRO A 123 -7.49 5.39 -6.78
CA PRO A 123 -8.19 6.60 -7.25
C PRO A 123 -7.52 7.89 -6.72
N ILE A 124 -6.36 8.24 -7.28
CA ILE A 124 -5.50 9.34 -6.77
C ILE A 124 -6.19 10.71 -6.79
N GLY A 125 -7.14 10.93 -7.70
CA GLY A 125 -7.92 12.17 -7.76
C GLY A 125 -8.85 12.34 -6.56
N CYS A 126 -9.13 11.27 -5.81
CA CYS A 126 -9.95 11.29 -4.60
C CYS A 126 -9.14 11.40 -3.30
N LEU A 127 -7.81 11.49 -3.36
CA LEU A 127 -7.00 11.72 -2.16
C LEU A 127 -7.33 13.09 -1.56
N PRO A 128 -7.34 13.24 -0.21
CA PRO A 128 -7.63 14.52 0.42
C PRO A 128 -6.80 15.69 -0.10
N SER A 129 -5.51 15.48 -0.38
CA SER A 129 -4.62 16.50 -0.96
C SER A 129 -5.09 16.96 -2.33
N GLN A 130 -5.43 16.03 -3.22
CA GLN A 130 -5.86 16.36 -4.58
C GLN A 130 -7.22 17.05 -4.59
N ARG A 131 -8.15 16.59 -3.75
CA ARG A 131 -9.46 17.22 -3.54
C ARG A 131 -9.31 18.65 -3.05
N THR A 132 -8.41 18.90 -2.10
CA THR A 132 -8.16 20.24 -1.56
C THR A 132 -7.50 21.17 -2.58
N LEU A 133 -6.50 20.68 -3.31
CA LEU A 133 -5.72 21.52 -4.23
C LEU A 133 -6.42 21.77 -5.57
N LYS A 134 -7.26 20.83 -6.02
CA LYS A 134 -7.76 20.79 -7.41
C LYS A 134 -9.24 20.43 -7.54
N GLY A 135 -9.93 20.12 -6.44
CA GLY A 135 -11.33 19.69 -6.43
C GLY A 135 -12.36 20.83 -6.36
N GLY A 136 -11.94 22.09 -6.47
CA GLY A 136 -12.80 23.26 -6.33
C GLY A 136 -13.29 23.48 -4.89
N GLU A 137 -14.24 24.40 -4.70
CA GLU A 137 -14.78 24.77 -3.37
C GLU A 137 -15.41 23.57 -2.64
N GLU A 138 -16.04 22.67 -3.40
CA GLU A 138 -16.68 21.46 -2.87
C GLU A 138 -15.68 20.33 -2.58
N ARG A 139 -14.38 20.52 -2.91
CA ARG A 139 -13.33 19.50 -2.77
C ARG A 139 -13.77 18.18 -3.42
N GLN A 140 -14.26 18.22 -4.66
CA GLN A 140 -14.65 17.02 -5.41
C GLN A 140 -13.42 16.18 -5.78
N CYS A 141 -13.64 14.91 -6.13
CA CYS A 141 -12.59 14.11 -6.77
C CYS A 141 -12.16 14.77 -8.08
N VAL A 142 -10.87 14.66 -8.40
CA VAL A 142 -10.27 15.30 -9.57
C VAL A 142 -10.31 14.34 -10.76
N ASP A 143 -11.25 14.55 -11.67
CA ASP A 143 -11.54 13.62 -12.78
C ASP A 143 -10.34 13.32 -13.67
N TYR A 144 -9.57 14.33 -14.09
CA TYR A 144 -8.45 14.10 -15.00
C TYR A 144 -7.33 13.26 -14.35
N LEU A 145 -7.15 13.34 -13.03
CA LEU A 145 -6.19 12.50 -12.30
C LEU A 145 -6.69 11.06 -12.21
N ASN A 146 -7.98 10.87 -11.97
CA ASN A 146 -8.61 9.54 -11.96
C ASN A 146 -8.61 8.89 -13.36
N GLN A 147 -8.87 9.66 -14.41
CA GLN A 147 -8.76 9.19 -15.80
C GLN A 147 -7.33 8.77 -16.15
N ALA A 148 -6.32 9.54 -15.71
CA ALA A 148 -4.92 9.18 -15.89
C ALA A 148 -4.57 7.88 -15.17
N ALA A 149 -5.03 7.69 -13.92
CA ALA A 149 -4.83 6.44 -13.18
C ALA A 149 -5.50 5.25 -13.88
N LEU A 150 -6.74 5.39 -14.34
CA LEU A 150 -7.45 4.35 -15.09
C LEU A 150 -6.74 3.99 -16.41
N LEU A 151 -6.26 4.99 -17.15
CA LEU A 151 -5.50 4.77 -18.38
C LEU A 151 -4.19 4.03 -18.10
N PHE A 152 -3.46 4.45 -17.06
CA PHE A 152 -2.24 3.77 -16.63
C PHE A 152 -2.53 2.31 -16.28
N ASN A 153 -3.55 2.06 -15.45
CA ASN A 153 -3.95 0.71 -15.03
C ASN A 153 -4.32 -0.19 -16.22
N SER A 154 -5.02 0.36 -17.21
CA SER A 154 -5.37 -0.37 -18.44
C SER A 154 -4.13 -0.76 -19.24
N LYS A 155 -3.16 0.16 -19.40
CA LYS A 155 -1.90 -0.12 -20.09
C LYS A 155 -1.05 -1.12 -19.32
N LEU A 156 -0.94 -0.96 -18.00
CA LEU A 156 -0.23 -1.87 -17.12
C LEU A 156 -0.77 -3.30 -17.22
N ALA A 157 -2.09 -3.48 -17.16
CA ALA A 157 -2.71 -4.79 -17.30
C ALA A 157 -2.39 -5.43 -18.67
N ALA A 158 -2.41 -4.64 -19.74
CA ALA A 158 -2.04 -5.10 -21.08
C ALA A 158 -0.56 -5.49 -21.18
N ASP A 159 0.34 -4.68 -20.61
CA ASP A 159 1.78 -4.94 -20.59
C ASP A 159 2.12 -6.20 -19.78
N LEU A 160 1.48 -6.40 -18.63
CA LEU A 160 1.64 -7.62 -17.83
C LEU A 160 1.15 -8.86 -18.56
N SER A 161 0.05 -8.75 -19.31
CA SER A 161 -0.43 -9.85 -20.17
C SER A 161 0.58 -10.19 -21.27
N SER A 162 1.11 -9.17 -21.94
CA SER A 162 2.15 -9.32 -22.97
C SER A 162 3.45 -9.94 -22.41
N LEU A 163 3.88 -9.48 -21.24
CA LEU A 163 5.08 -9.96 -20.56
C LEU A 163 4.89 -11.38 -20.03
N GLY A 164 3.73 -11.71 -19.48
CA GLY A 164 3.40 -13.06 -19.00
C GLY A 164 3.51 -14.12 -20.10
N ASN A 165 3.22 -13.75 -21.35
CA ASN A 165 3.41 -14.64 -22.51
C ASN A 165 4.89 -14.88 -22.87
N LYS A 166 5.79 -13.99 -22.44
CA LYS A 166 7.23 -14.06 -22.72
C LYS A 166 8.04 -14.69 -21.58
N LEU A 167 7.50 -14.65 -20.36
CA LEU A 167 8.15 -15.18 -19.16
C LEU A 167 7.61 -16.58 -18.83
N PRO A 168 8.28 -17.67 -19.30
CA PRO A 168 7.79 -19.02 -19.08
C PRO A 168 7.73 -19.35 -17.58
N ASN A 169 6.79 -20.22 -17.22
CA ASN A 169 6.57 -20.70 -15.85
C ASN A 169 6.31 -19.58 -14.83
N SER A 170 5.85 -18.40 -15.28
CA SER A 170 5.51 -17.27 -14.41
C SER A 170 3.99 -17.12 -14.25
N ARG A 171 3.58 -16.58 -13.10
CA ARG A 171 2.24 -16.09 -12.80
C ARG A 171 2.37 -14.60 -12.49
N LEU A 172 2.11 -13.76 -13.49
CA LEU A 172 2.01 -12.32 -13.31
C LEU A 172 0.54 -11.98 -13.05
N VAL A 173 0.25 -11.45 -11.87
CA VAL A 173 -1.11 -11.13 -11.45
C VAL A 173 -1.23 -9.61 -11.31
N TYR A 174 -2.05 -9.01 -12.18
CA TYR A 174 -2.51 -7.65 -11.97
C TYR A 174 -3.50 -7.62 -10.79
N VAL A 175 -3.24 -6.74 -9.83
CA VAL A 175 -4.07 -6.54 -8.64
C VAL A 175 -4.73 -5.18 -8.72
N ASP A 176 -6.05 -5.17 -8.85
CA ASP A 176 -6.82 -3.93 -8.92
C ASP A 176 -6.95 -3.30 -7.53
N ILE A 177 -6.40 -2.10 -7.39
CA ILE A 177 -6.58 -1.27 -6.19
C ILE A 177 -7.25 0.06 -6.51
N TYR A 178 -7.96 0.15 -7.63
CA TYR A 178 -8.75 1.33 -7.96
C TYR A 178 -10.18 1.23 -7.43
N ASN A 179 -10.90 0.17 -7.82
CA ASN A 179 -12.36 0.11 -7.65
C ASN A 179 -12.79 -0.04 -6.19
N LEU A 180 -12.17 -0.95 -5.44
CA LEU A 180 -12.54 -1.19 -4.05
C LEU A 180 -12.23 0.02 -3.15
N PRO A 181 -11.05 0.65 -3.21
CA PRO A 181 -10.81 1.90 -2.47
C PRO A 181 -11.78 3.02 -2.87
N LEU A 182 -12.13 3.16 -4.15
CA LEU A 182 -13.11 4.14 -4.60
C LEU A 182 -14.50 3.88 -4.00
N ASP A 183 -14.94 2.62 -3.93
CA ASP A 183 -16.21 2.28 -3.27
C ASP A 183 -16.17 2.58 -1.77
N VAL A 184 -15.04 2.35 -1.09
CA VAL A 184 -14.86 2.72 0.32
C VAL A 184 -14.93 4.23 0.52
N ILE A 185 -14.34 5.01 -0.38
CA ILE A 185 -14.35 6.48 -0.32
C ILE A 185 -15.76 7.03 -0.56
N ASN A 186 -16.48 6.48 -1.54
CA ASN A 186 -17.81 6.95 -1.92
C ASN A 186 -18.91 6.46 -0.97
N ASN A 187 -18.72 5.30 -0.33
CA ASN A 187 -19.70 4.67 0.55
C ASN A 187 -19.10 4.32 1.93
N PRO A 188 -18.50 5.27 2.68
CA PRO A 188 -17.72 4.95 3.87
C PRO A 188 -18.54 4.28 4.99
N GLN A 189 -19.81 4.65 5.14
CA GLN A 189 -20.70 4.11 6.18
C GLN A 189 -20.99 2.62 5.97
N LYS A 190 -21.03 2.15 4.71
CA LYS A 190 -21.14 0.72 4.37
C LYS A 190 -20.00 -0.11 4.97
N TYR A 191 -18.85 0.51 5.17
CA TYR A 191 -17.63 -0.10 5.68
C TYR A 191 -17.29 0.30 7.12
N GLY A 192 -18.22 0.99 7.80
CA GLY A 192 -18.04 1.42 9.18
C GLY A 192 -17.09 2.60 9.37
N PHE A 193 -16.90 3.43 8.34
CA PHE A 193 -16.22 4.72 8.42
C PHE A 193 -17.26 5.86 8.41
N LYS A 194 -16.89 6.99 9.02
CA LYS A 194 -17.71 8.21 9.01
C LYS A 194 -17.14 9.27 8.08
N ILE A 195 -15.81 9.31 7.92
CA ILE A 195 -15.09 10.39 7.24
C ILE A 195 -14.15 9.79 6.18
N ALA A 196 -14.30 10.24 4.94
CA ALA A 196 -13.52 9.75 3.79
C ALA A 196 -13.02 10.87 2.86
N ASP A 197 -13.22 12.14 3.23
CA ASP A 197 -12.85 13.31 2.43
C ASP A 197 -11.68 14.11 3.00
N LYS A 198 -11.16 13.67 4.15
CA LYS A 198 -9.98 14.23 4.81
C LYS A 198 -9.28 13.19 5.65
N GLY A 199 -7.99 13.42 5.92
CA GLY A 199 -7.19 12.64 6.86
C GLY A 199 -7.56 12.92 8.32
N CYS A 200 -7.22 11.96 9.19
CA CYS A 200 -7.23 12.15 10.64
C CYS A 200 -6.09 13.06 11.13
N CYS A 201 -4.96 13.08 10.41
CA CYS A 201 -3.80 13.87 10.77
C CYS A 201 -3.89 15.32 10.30
N GLY A 202 -3.47 16.24 11.18
CA GLY A 202 -3.49 17.69 10.95
C GLY A 202 -4.92 18.19 10.74
N THR A 203 -5.10 19.09 9.78
CA THR A 203 -6.45 19.45 9.31
C THR A 203 -7.05 18.37 8.39
N GLY A 204 -6.23 17.43 7.93
CA GLY A 204 -6.60 16.32 7.06
C GLY A 204 -6.68 16.71 5.58
N GLN A 205 -6.24 17.91 5.21
CA GLN A 205 -6.47 18.45 3.87
C GLN A 205 -5.25 18.30 2.97
N ILE A 206 -4.06 18.67 3.46
CA ILE A 206 -2.81 18.66 2.68
C ILE A 206 -1.64 18.07 3.46
N GLU A 207 -1.82 17.82 4.76
CA GLU A 207 -0.76 17.39 5.65
C GLU A 207 -0.34 15.96 5.34
N VAL A 208 0.95 15.75 5.22
CA VAL A 208 1.63 14.48 5.03
C VAL A 208 3.04 14.62 5.60
N ALA A 209 3.58 13.54 6.15
CA ALA A 209 4.89 13.51 6.80
C ALA A 209 5.10 14.69 7.78
N GLU A 210 6.06 15.58 7.52
CA GLU A 210 6.46 16.66 8.43
C GLU A 210 5.35 17.70 8.69
N LEU A 211 4.35 17.77 7.81
CA LEU A 211 3.18 18.65 7.99
C LEU A 211 2.15 18.05 8.95
N CYS A 212 2.19 16.74 9.18
CA CYS A 212 1.29 15.99 10.04
C CYS A 212 1.77 16.07 11.51
N ARG A 213 1.34 17.11 12.24
CA ARG A 213 1.86 17.42 13.60
C ARG A 213 0.99 16.94 14.77
N PHE A 214 -0.30 16.73 14.55
CA PHE A 214 -1.25 16.23 15.55
C PHE A 214 -2.28 15.35 14.84
N ALA A 215 -3.00 14.50 15.57
CA ALA A 215 -4.01 13.62 14.99
C ALA A 215 -5.35 13.76 15.71
N CYS A 216 -6.40 13.37 14.99
CA CYS A 216 -7.75 13.26 15.53
C CYS A 216 -7.83 12.26 16.70
N SER A 217 -8.86 12.39 17.54
CA SER A 217 -9.08 11.51 18.69
C SER A 217 -9.51 10.10 18.29
N SER A 218 -10.43 9.97 17.33
CA SER A 218 -10.97 8.69 16.83
C SER A 218 -10.57 8.48 15.36
N ASP A 219 -9.39 7.94 15.14
CA ASP A 219 -8.88 7.48 13.83
C ASP A 219 -9.75 6.38 13.21
N SER A 220 -10.40 5.54 14.05
CA SER A 220 -11.31 4.48 13.60
C SER A 220 -12.51 4.97 12.77
N ASP A 221 -12.84 6.27 12.84
CA ASP A 221 -13.90 6.89 12.03
C ASP A 221 -13.42 7.28 10.63
N TYR A 222 -12.11 7.28 10.36
CA TYR A 222 -11.51 7.83 9.15
C TYR A 222 -11.01 6.73 8.20
N VAL A 223 -11.26 6.94 6.90
CA VAL A 223 -10.62 6.15 5.83
C VAL A 223 -9.14 6.54 5.69
N PHE A 224 -8.87 7.84 5.70
CA PHE A 224 -7.54 8.40 5.49
C PHE A 224 -6.83 8.71 6.82
N TRP A 225 -5.57 8.29 6.95
CA TRP A 225 -4.72 8.69 8.06
C TRP A 225 -4.23 10.12 7.88
N ASP A 226 -3.58 10.42 6.77
CA ASP A 226 -3.13 11.76 6.39
C ASP A 226 -3.73 12.16 5.03
N SER A 227 -3.20 13.18 4.35
CA SER A 227 -3.77 13.63 3.08
C SER A 227 -3.50 12.71 1.86
N PHE A 228 -2.78 11.60 2.06
CA PHE A 228 -2.44 10.60 1.03
C PHE A 228 -2.73 9.16 1.48
N HIS A 229 -2.35 8.80 2.70
CA HIS A 229 -2.31 7.42 3.17
C HIS A 229 -3.55 7.04 3.96
N LEU A 230 -3.85 5.74 4.00
CA LEU A 230 -5.03 5.21 4.69
C LEU A 230 -4.74 4.90 6.16
N THR A 231 -5.80 4.82 6.97
CA THR A 231 -5.69 4.29 8.33
C THR A 231 -5.42 2.78 8.32
N GLU A 232 -4.84 2.22 9.38
CA GLU A 232 -4.67 0.76 9.52
C GLU A 232 -6.02 0.05 9.34
N LYS A 233 -7.11 0.58 9.91
CA LYS A 233 -8.45 0.01 9.77
C LYS A 233 -8.88 -0.10 8.30
N ALA A 234 -8.64 0.94 7.51
CA ALA A 234 -8.91 0.94 6.09
C ALA A 234 -8.00 -0.02 5.32
N TYR A 235 -6.69 -0.02 5.61
CA TYR A 235 -5.77 -0.98 4.99
C TYR A 235 -6.14 -2.44 5.30
N ARG A 236 -6.47 -2.76 6.55
CA ARG A 236 -6.90 -4.11 6.97
C ARG A 236 -8.13 -4.59 6.22
N LEU A 237 -9.13 -3.73 6.06
CA LEU A 237 -10.33 -4.04 5.26
C LEU A 237 -9.98 -4.32 3.79
N LEU A 238 -9.16 -3.45 3.18
CA LEU A 238 -8.81 -3.53 1.76
C LEU A 238 -7.94 -4.75 1.47
N VAL A 239 -6.88 -4.96 2.25
CA VAL A 239 -5.96 -6.10 2.12
C VAL A 239 -6.73 -7.41 2.22
N HIS A 240 -7.59 -7.56 3.23
CA HIS A 240 -8.39 -8.76 3.40
C HIS A 240 -9.23 -9.08 2.15
N LYS A 241 -9.95 -8.08 1.64
CA LYS A 241 -10.82 -8.24 0.46
C LYS A 241 -10.02 -8.52 -0.81
N ILE A 242 -8.91 -7.81 -1.02
CA ILE A 242 -8.03 -7.98 -2.18
C ILE A 242 -7.38 -9.37 -2.15
N LEU A 243 -6.89 -9.83 -1.01
CA LEU A 243 -6.33 -11.18 -0.87
C LEU A 243 -7.37 -12.25 -1.16
N VAL A 244 -8.57 -12.14 -0.59
CA VAL A 244 -9.66 -13.08 -0.89
C VAL A 244 -9.98 -13.14 -2.39
N GLN A 245 -9.93 -12.00 -3.08
CA GLN A 245 -10.22 -11.91 -4.51
C GLN A 245 -9.11 -12.47 -5.42
N HIS A 246 -7.84 -12.19 -5.10
CA HIS A 246 -6.73 -12.43 -6.01
C HIS A 246 -5.82 -13.61 -5.64
N LEU A 247 -5.88 -14.12 -4.41
CA LEU A 247 -4.91 -15.12 -3.92
C LEU A 247 -4.88 -16.40 -4.77
N SER A 248 -6.03 -16.84 -5.30
CA SER A 248 -6.11 -18.04 -6.15
C SER A 248 -5.39 -17.86 -7.50
N SER A 249 -5.29 -16.64 -8.02
CA SER A 249 -4.61 -16.35 -9.29
C SER A 249 -3.09 -16.57 -9.25
N PHE A 250 -2.52 -16.69 -8.05
CA PHE A 250 -1.10 -16.98 -7.85
C PHE A 250 -0.75 -18.48 -7.93
N PHE A 251 -1.73 -19.37 -8.11
CA PHE A 251 -1.54 -20.83 -8.12
C PHE A 251 -1.90 -21.47 -9.46
#